data_AF-U5VRW3-F1
#
_entry.id   AF-U5VRW3-F1
#
_cell.length_a   1.000
_cell.length_b   1.000
_cell.length_c   1.000
_cell.angle_alpha   90.00
_cell.angle_beta   90.00
_cell.angle_gamma   90.00
#
_symmetry.space_group_name_H-M   'P 1'
#
loop_
_entity.id
_entity.type
_entity.pdbx_description
1 polymer ?
#
loop_
_entity_poly.entity_id
_entity_poly.type
_entity_poly.pdbx_seq_one_letter_code
_entity_poly.pdbx_strand_id
1 'polypeptide(L)' 'MSDDRIDQRAADLLPEERNPGSSDPGAQAAAILADSDEREEDLEAAPDSFLEHRTSGQTVTPGEGTR' A
#
# COMPACT_ATOMS: atom_id res chain seq x y z
N MET A 1 19.43 4.57 -2.73
CA MET A 1 18.32 4.22 -1.82
C MET A 1 17.06 3.83 -2.59
N SER A 2 16.67 4.54 -3.66
CA SER A 2 15.48 4.17 -4.46
C SER A 2 15.65 2.89 -5.30
N ASP A 3 16.82 2.69 -5.94
CA ASP A 3 17.06 1.49 -6.76
C ASP A 3 17.07 0.20 -5.94
N ASP A 4 17.67 0.19 -4.75
CA ASP A 4 17.67 -1.00 -3.88
C ASP A 4 16.24 -1.40 -3.44
N ARG A 5 15.34 -0.43 -3.23
CA ARG A 5 13.93 -0.69 -2.91
C ARG A 5 13.19 -1.29 -4.10
N ILE A 6 13.47 -0.79 -5.31
CA ILE A 6 12.89 -1.30 -6.56
C ILE A 6 13.32 -2.74 -6.80
N ASP A 7 14.63 -3.03 -6.71
CA ASP A 7 15.18 -4.36 -6.91
C ASP A 7 14.60 -5.38 -5.92
N GLN A 8 14.50 -5.00 -4.64
CA GLN A 8 13.91 -5.87 -3.62
C GLN A 8 12.44 -6.16 -3.92
N ARG A 9 11.63 -5.14 -4.24
CA ARG A 9 10.20 -5.33 -4.53
C ARG A 9 9.96 -6.12 -5.82
N ALA A 10 10.80 -5.93 -6.82
CA ALA A 10 10.77 -6.69 -8.07
C ALA A 10 11.20 -8.15 -7.87
N ALA A 11 12.07 -8.44 -6.90
CA ALA A 11 12.40 -9.81 -6.51
C ALA A 11 11.25 -10.48 -5.72
N ASP A 12 10.56 -9.71 -4.88
CA ASP A 12 9.48 -10.17 -4.00
C ASP A 12 8.08 -10.09 -4.63
N LEU A 13 7.97 -10.29 -5.96
CA LEU A 13 6.66 -10.36 -6.61
C LEU A 13 5.81 -11.51 -6.02
N LEU A 14 4.53 -11.22 -5.78
CA LEU A 14 3.54 -12.24 -5.42
C LEU A 14 3.33 -13.20 -6.60
N PRO A 15 2.91 -14.45 -6.36
CA PRO A 15 2.63 -15.42 -7.43
C PRO A 15 1.68 -14.89 -8.51
N GLU A 16 0.70 -14.08 -8.12
CA GLU A 16 -0.28 -13.46 -9.01
C GLU A 16 0.35 -12.40 -9.93
N GLU A 17 1.39 -11.70 -9.45
CA GLU A 17 2.11 -10.67 -10.21
C GLU A 17 3.10 -11.26 -11.22
N ARG A 18 3.45 -12.55 -11.08
CA ARG A 18 4.41 -13.26 -11.94
C ARG A 18 3.79 -13.84 -13.21
N ASN A 19 2.46 -14.03 -13.26
CA ASN A 19 1.72 -14.36 -14.48
C ASN A 19 1.51 -13.05 -15.31
N PRO A 20 0.83 -12.98 -16.48
CA PRO A 20 1.00 -11.88 -17.45
C PRO A 20 0.44 -10.49 -17.03
N GLY A 21 0.68 -10.04 -15.81
CA GLY A 21 0.44 -8.69 -15.31
C GLY A 21 1.66 -7.77 -15.37
N SER A 22 2.88 -8.28 -15.62
CA SER A 22 4.06 -7.43 -15.75
C SER A 22 5.10 -7.99 -16.70
N SER A 23 5.28 -7.31 -17.84
CA SER A 23 6.39 -7.59 -18.77
C SER A 23 7.73 -7.01 -18.25
N ASP A 24 7.69 -6.20 -17.20
CA ASP A 24 8.84 -5.57 -16.55
C ASP A 24 8.58 -5.40 -15.03
N PRO A 25 9.00 -6.38 -14.21
CA PRO A 25 8.90 -6.31 -12.75
C PRO A 25 9.52 -5.07 -12.12
N GLY A 26 10.62 -4.55 -12.68
CA GLY A 26 11.31 -3.38 -12.17
C GLY A 26 10.50 -2.11 -12.40
N ALA A 27 9.95 -1.95 -13.61
CA ALA A 27 9.07 -0.82 -13.91
C ALA A 27 7.79 -0.85 -13.06
N GLN A 28 7.20 -2.03 -12.84
CA GLN A 28 6.04 -2.16 -11.96
C GLN A 28 6.40 -1.81 -10.50
N ALA A 29 7.52 -2.32 -9.98
CA ALA A 29 7.97 -2.02 -8.61
C ALA A 29 8.22 -0.52 -8.41
N ALA A 30 8.86 0.14 -9.39
CA ALA A 30 9.09 1.58 -9.37
C ALA A 30 7.77 2.37 -9.32
N ALA A 31 6.79 2.00 -10.15
CA ALA A 31 5.48 2.67 -10.16
C ALA A 31 4.73 2.50 -8.84
N ILE A 32 4.73 1.30 -8.26
CA ILE A 32 4.07 1.02 -6.98
C ILE A 32 4.72 1.81 -5.84
N LEU A 33 6.06 1.86 -5.81
CA LEU A 33 6.79 2.59 -4.77
C LEU A 33 6.57 4.09 -4.88
N ALA A 34 6.57 4.65 -6.10
CA ALA A 34 6.27 6.07 -6.30
C ALA A 34 4.86 6.43 -5.80
N ASP A 35 3.85 5.64 -6.17
CA ASP A 35 2.47 5.82 -5.68
C ASP A 35 2.36 5.67 -4.16
N SER A 36 3.10 4.72 -3.58
CA SER A 36 3.09 4.50 -2.13
C SER A 36 3.77 5.63 -1.37
N ASP A 37 4.91 6.12 -1.87
CA ASP A 37 5.63 7.25 -1.28
C ASP A 37 4.75 8.52 -1.33
N GLU A 38 4.01 8.75 -2.44
CA GLU A 38 3.05 9.87 -2.54
C GLU A 38 1.91 9.77 -1.51
N ARG A 39 1.31 8.58 -1.35
CA ARG A 39 0.24 8.34 -0.37
C ARG A 39 0.71 8.34 1.08
N GLU A 40 2.00 8.12 1.32
CA GLU A 40 2.61 8.23 2.64
C GLU A 40 2.79 9.69 3.05
N GLU A 41 3.15 10.55 2.11
CA GLU A 41 3.31 12.00 2.33
C GLU A 41 1.97 12.75 2.34
N ASP A 42 1.01 12.33 1.51
CA ASP A 42 -0.31 12.94 1.38
C ASP A 42 -1.43 11.89 1.42
N LEU A 43 -2.25 11.94 2.48
CA LEU A 43 -3.40 11.05 2.64
C LEU A 43 -4.47 11.25 1.56
N GLU A 44 -4.51 12.41 0.90
CA GLU A 44 -5.46 12.71 -0.17
C GLU A 44 -4.96 12.30 -1.57
N ALA A 45 -3.71 11.83 -1.70
CA ALA A 45 -3.12 11.39 -2.97
C ALA A 45 -3.79 10.13 -3.58
N ALA A 46 -4.77 9.55 -2.89
CA ALA A 46 -5.59 8.44 -3.37
C ALA A 46 -7.06 8.85 -3.48
N PRO A 47 -7.45 9.69 -4.46
CA PRO A 47 -8.79 10.27 -4.53
C PRO A 47 -9.91 9.23 -4.73
N ASP A 48 -9.59 8.09 -5.32
CA ASP A 48 -10.52 6.95 -5.48
C ASP A 48 -10.62 6.07 -4.22
N SER A 49 -9.78 6.34 -3.21
CA SER A 49 -9.78 5.61 -1.93
C SER A 49 -10.53 6.39 -0.86
N PHE A 50 -11.28 5.67 -0.02
CA PHE A 50 -11.95 6.25 1.14
C PHE A 50 -11.12 6.00 2.40
N LEU A 51 -10.69 7.07 3.08
CA LEU A 51 -9.99 7.00 4.36
C LEU A 51 -10.94 7.33 5.53
N GLU A 52 -11.09 6.38 6.45
CA GLU A 52 -11.86 6.58 7.68
C GLU A 52 -11.04 7.34 8.73
N HIS A 53 -11.42 8.58 9.05
CA HIS A 53 -10.79 9.39 10.09
C HIS A 53 -11.27 9.03 11.51
N ARG A 54 -11.17 7.76 11.90
CA ARG A 54 -11.56 7.34 13.26
C ARG A 54 -10.58 7.85 14.30
N THR A 55 -11.12 8.45 15.35
CA THR A 55 -10.38 8.84 16.55
C THR A 55 -10.39 7.74 17.59
N SER A 56 -9.45 7.79 18.54
CA SER A 56 -9.36 6.81 19.63
C SER A 56 -10.64 6.75 20.50
N GLY A 57 -11.40 7.84 20.58
CA GLY A 57 -12.67 7.92 21.31
C GLY A 57 -13.86 7.26 20.60
N GLN A 58 -13.71 6.89 19.32
CA GLN A 58 -14.73 6.17 18.56
C GLN A 58 -14.56 4.64 18.67
N THR A 59 -13.65 4.16 19.51
CA THR A 59 -13.49 2.74 19.81
C THR A 59 -14.58 2.28 20.79
N VAL A 60 -15.04 1.03 20.69
CA VAL A 60 -15.94 0.43 21.69
C VAL A 60 -15.22 0.31 23.03
N THR A 61 -15.91 0.51 24.16
CA THR A 61 -15.26 0.24 25.44
C THR A 61 -15.00 -1.27 25.57
N PRO A 62 -13.82 -1.70 26.07
CA PRO A 62 -13.56 -3.11 26.32
C PRO A 62 -14.59 -3.69 27.30
N GLY A 63 -15.44 -4.61 26.82
CA GLY A 63 -16.53 -5.25 27.60
C GLY A 63 -17.95 -4.97 27.08
N GLU A 64 -18.12 -3.97 26.20
CA GLU A 64 -19.40 -3.68 25.52
C GLU A 64 -19.52 -4.36 24.14
N GLY A 65 -18.40 -4.83 23.59
CA GLY A 65 -18.39 -5.68 22.39
C GLY A 65 -19.02 -7.04 22.66
N THR A 66 -19.90 -7.48 21.76
CA THR A 66 -20.75 -8.69 21.84
C THR A 66 -20.11 -9.87 22.59
N ARG A 67 -20.84 -10.36 23.60
CA ARG A 67 -20.62 -11.67 24.23
C ARG A 67 -21.40 -12.75 23.49
#